data_AF-A0A0D7BP77-F1
#
_entry.id   AF-A0A0D7BP77-F1
#
_cell.length_a   1.000
_cell.length_b   1.000
_cell.length_c   1.000
_cell.angle_alpha   90.00
_cell.angle_beta   90.00
_cell.angle_gamma   90.00
#
_symmetry.space_group_name_H-M   'P 1'
#
loop_
_entity.id
_entity.type
_entity.pdbx_description
1 polymer ?
#
loop_
_entity_poly.entity_id
_entity_poly.type
_entity_poly.pdbx_seq_one_letter_code
_entity_poly.pdbx_strand_id
1 'polypeptide(L)'
;MKLTSVISALVLTVLSVDALQTNEPHFGRAHTGRGMRRLSKTARDEWGGDDYNDPNAGGDNGGYNDANNGGGGNVGGHFGTATFYTQNGVQGSCGNWHSDQDFIVAIHSDIMDANRCGQTISVCNKANGKCHDAQVQDTCPTCNRDSPGPGALGIDLSVALFDSLASESDGVFDATYSY
;
A
#
# COMPACT_ATOMS: atom_id res chain seq x y z
N MET A 1 -31.15 2.65 -69.31
CA MET A 1 -30.72 1.85 -68.15
C MET A 1 -29.22 2.02 -67.97
N LYS A 2 -28.80 2.45 -66.76
CA LYS A 2 -27.45 2.44 -66.12
C LYS A 2 -26.34 3.26 -66.83
N LEU A 3 -26.09 4.53 -66.46
CA LEU A 3 -25.26 5.05 -65.34
C LEU A 3 -23.79 4.56 -65.37
N THR A 4 -22.87 5.40 -65.89
CA THR A 4 -21.76 6.13 -65.19
C THR A 4 -20.86 5.28 -64.29
N SER A 5 -19.55 5.42 -64.16
CA SER A 5 -18.49 6.30 -64.67
C SER A 5 -17.26 5.79 -63.90
N VAL A 6 -16.09 5.59 -64.52
CA VAL A 6 -14.85 5.40 -63.73
C VAL A 6 -13.70 6.18 -64.37
N ILE A 7 -13.61 7.40 -63.85
CA ILE A 7 -12.55 8.40 -63.83
C ILE A 7 -11.24 7.68 -63.43
N SER A 8 -10.25 7.65 -64.31
CA SER A 8 -9.14 8.61 -64.44
C SER A 8 -8.27 8.76 -63.19
N ALA A 9 -6.97 8.67 -63.46
CA ALA A 9 -5.85 8.64 -62.54
C ALA A 9 -5.66 9.91 -61.68
N LEU A 10 -4.71 9.77 -60.74
CA LEU A 10 -4.09 10.77 -59.87
C LEU A 10 -4.90 11.27 -58.68
N VAL A 11 -4.63 10.70 -57.49
CA VAL A 11 -4.26 11.51 -56.31
C VAL A 11 -3.14 10.80 -55.55
N LEU A 12 -1.95 11.41 -55.63
CA LEU A 12 -0.81 11.17 -54.76
C LEU A 12 -1.08 11.95 -53.45
N THR A 13 -1.30 11.27 -52.32
CA THR A 13 -1.13 11.90 -51.00
C THR A 13 -0.54 10.89 -50.02
N VAL A 14 0.62 11.26 -49.53
CA VAL A 14 1.48 10.56 -48.57
C VAL A 14 0.76 10.50 -47.22
N LEU A 15 0.45 9.30 -46.73
CA LEU A 15 0.17 9.06 -45.32
C LEU A 15 1.37 8.33 -44.75
N SER A 16 2.09 9.04 -43.88
CA SER A 16 3.19 8.53 -43.08
C SER A 16 2.71 7.33 -42.25
N VAL A 17 3.28 6.16 -42.55
CA VAL A 17 3.27 5.01 -41.66
C VAL A 17 4.57 5.12 -40.87
N ASP A 18 4.49 5.72 -39.68
CA ASP A 18 5.58 5.66 -38.72
C ASP A 18 5.76 4.20 -38.29
N ALA A 19 6.82 3.59 -38.81
CA ALA A 19 7.22 2.24 -38.51
C ALA A 19 7.70 2.15 -37.06
N LEU A 20 7.05 1.24 -36.33
CA LEU A 20 7.57 0.41 -35.23
C LEU A 20 9.04 0.71 -34.84
N GLN A 21 9.21 1.43 -33.75
CA GLN A 21 10.41 1.36 -32.93
C GLN A 21 10.09 0.45 -31.74
N THR A 22 10.27 -0.85 -31.93
CA THR A 22 10.40 -1.80 -30.83
C THR A 22 11.72 -1.50 -30.14
N ASN A 23 11.68 -0.62 -29.13
CA ASN A 23 12.81 -0.40 -28.24
C ASN A 23 12.93 -1.61 -27.31
N GLU A 24 14.04 -2.31 -27.50
CA GLU A 24 14.56 -3.40 -26.68
C GLU A 24 14.62 -3.03 -25.18
N PRO A 25 14.48 -4.02 -24.27
CA PRO A 25 14.64 -3.84 -22.84
C PRO A 25 16.12 -3.62 -22.51
N HIS A 26 16.51 -2.36 -22.31
CA HIS A 26 17.82 -2.06 -21.74
C HIS A 26 17.83 -2.41 -20.24
N PHE A 27 18.30 -3.62 -19.99
CA PHE A 27 19.00 -4.02 -18.77
C PHE A 27 19.87 -2.87 -18.22
N GLY A 28 19.65 -2.51 -16.96
CA GLY A 28 20.60 -1.87 -16.05
C GLY A 28 21.46 -0.75 -16.63
N ARG A 29 20.99 0.49 -16.56
CA ARG A 29 21.89 1.65 -16.59
C ARG A 29 21.77 2.40 -15.27
N ALA A 30 22.73 2.14 -14.39
CA ALA A 30 23.00 2.98 -13.23
C ALA A 30 23.24 4.41 -13.73
N HIS A 31 22.37 5.33 -13.34
CA HIS A 31 22.60 6.76 -13.54
C HIS A 31 23.43 7.28 -12.38
N THR A 32 24.75 7.21 -12.53
CA THR A 32 25.67 7.98 -11.68
C THR A 32 25.48 9.47 -11.99
N GLY A 33 24.93 10.21 -11.03
CA GLY A 33 25.20 11.63 -10.82
C GLY A 33 24.84 12.61 -11.95
N ARG A 34 23.61 13.13 -11.93
CA ARG A 34 23.31 14.53 -12.30
C ARG A 34 22.00 14.95 -11.63
N GLY A 35 22.05 16.06 -10.90
CA GLY A 35 21.04 16.52 -9.94
C GLY A 35 19.59 16.24 -10.29
N MET A 36 18.91 15.57 -9.37
CA MET A 36 17.49 15.22 -9.46
C MET A 36 16.65 16.51 -9.46
N ARG A 37 16.12 16.90 -10.61
CA ARG A 37 14.91 17.71 -10.63
C ARG A 37 13.80 16.85 -10.05
N ARG A 38 13.10 17.35 -9.03
CA ARG A 38 11.99 16.67 -8.35
C ARG A 38 11.07 16.03 -9.39
N LEU A 39 11.07 14.69 -9.44
CA LEU A 39 10.12 13.93 -10.24
C LEU A 39 8.71 14.24 -9.74
N SER A 40 7.77 14.39 -10.67
CA SER A 40 6.34 14.51 -10.36
C SER A 40 5.89 13.26 -9.60
N LYS A 41 4.87 13.42 -8.72
CA LYS A 41 4.33 12.35 -7.86
C LYS A 41 4.04 11.07 -8.67
N THR A 42 3.49 11.23 -9.88
CA THR A 42 3.19 10.15 -10.83
C THR A 42 4.40 9.32 -11.26
N ALA A 43 5.60 9.92 -11.37
CA ALA A 43 6.81 9.19 -11.76
C ALA A 43 7.50 8.48 -10.58
N ARG A 44 7.13 8.81 -9.33
CA ARG A 44 7.57 8.06 -8.14
C ARG A 44 6.66 6.86 -7.86
N ASP A 45 5.36 6.98 -8.15
CA ASP A 45 4.42 5.86 -7.98
C ASP A 45 4.63 4.75 -9.05
N GLU A 46 5.32 5.05 -10.17
CA GLU A 46 5.69 4.05 -11.20
C GLU A 46 6.92 3.20 -10.84
N TRP A 47 7.76 3.65 -9.90
CA TRP A 47 8.90 2.89 -9.36
C TRP A 47 8.77 2.89 -7.85
N GLY A 48 8.00 1.91 -7.33
CA GLY A 48 7.76 1.70 -5.90
C GLY A 48 9.06 1.51 -5.11
N GLY A 49 9.67 2.63 -4.75
CA GLY A 49 10.96 2.72 -4.09
C GLY A 49 10.91 3.83 -3.05
N ASP A 50 10.21 3.59 -1.96
CA ASP A 50 10.57 4.14 -0.66
C ASP A 50 11.81 3.38 -0.17
N ASP A 51 12.99 3.94 -0.46
CA ASP A 51 14.29 3.52 0.06
C ASP A 51 14.31 3.64 1.59
N TYR A 52 13.72 2.65 2.26
CA TYR A 52 13.81 2.48 3.71
C TYR A 52 15.20 1.92 4.07
N ASN A 53 16.19 2.83 4.11
CA ASN A 53 17.57 2.72 4.63
C ASN A 53 18.66 3.13 3.63
N ASP A 54 18.74 4.43 3.27
CA ASP A 54 20.00 5.01 2.81
C ASP A 54 20.74 5.70 3.98
N PRO A 55 21.85 5.14 4.50
CA PRO A 55 22.63 5.73 5.58
C PRO A 55 23.42 6.99 5.16
N ASN A 56 23.33 7.42 3.90
CA ASN A 56 24.03 8.58 3.35
C ASN A 56 23.11 9.71 2.87
N ALA A 57 21.79 9.61 3.12
CA ALA A 57 20.85 10.69 2.88
C ALA A 57 21.03 11.79 3.95
N GLY A 58 21.89 12.76 3.63
CA GLY A 58 22.07 13.98 4.41
C GLY A 58 20.73 14.64 4.72
N GLY A 59 20.53 15.00 5.98
CA GLY A 59 19.25 15.41 6.54
C GLY A 59 18.51 16.48 5.74
N ASP A 60 17.44 16.06 5.08
CA ASP A 60 16.36 16.94 4.68
C ASP A 60 15.38 17.04 5.85
N ASN A 61 15.58 18.04 6.71
CA ASN A 61 14.55 18.59 7.58
C ASN A 61 13.48 19.31 6.73
N GLY A 62 12.78 18.52 5.92
CA GLY A 62 11.71 18.97 5.04
C GLY A 62 10.46 18.17 5.32
N GLY A 63 9.65 18.66 6.26
CA GLY A 63 8.32 18.10 6.53
C GLY A 63 7.54 17.93 5.23
N TYR A 64 7.17 16.69 4.94
CA TYR A 64 6.17 16.38 3.93
C TYR A 64 4.81 16.89 4.42
N ASN A 65 4.54 18.15 4.13
CA ASN A 65 3.21 18.72 4.23
C ASN A 65 2.42 18.29 3.00
N ASP A 66 1.87 17.07 3.01
CA ASP A 66 0.74 16.73 2.13
C ASP A 66 -0.50 17.42 2.73
N ALA A 67 -0.63 18.71 2.44
CA ALA A 67 -1.82 19.49 2.74
C ALA A 67 -2.91 19.18 1.71
N ASN A 68 -3.52 17.99 1.81
CA ASN A 68 -4.95 17.82 1.57
C ASN A 68 -5.47 16.50 2.13
N ASN A 69 -6.23 16.62 3.23
CA ASN A 69 -7.08 15.65 3.90
C ASN A 69 -6.43 14.70 4.93
N GLY A 70 -6.57 15.05 6.22
CA GLY A 70 -6.50 14.12 7.35
C GLY A 70 -5.14 13.89 8.01
N GLY A 71 -4.59 14.91 8.68
CA GLY A 71 -3.77 14.70 9.90
C GLY A 71 -2.54 13.79 9.80
N GLY A 72 -1.65 14.01 8.83
CA GLY A 72 -0.37 13.31 8.71
C GLY A 72 0.66 13.78 9.75
N GLY A 73 0.58 13.23 10.96
CA GLY A 73 1.71 13.20 11.89
C GLY A 73 2.73 12.18 11.37
N ASN A 74 4.00 12.58 11.27
CA ASN A 74 5.11 11.64 11.08
C ASN A 74 5.28 10.86 12.39
N VAL A 75 4.50 9.81 12.58
CA VAL A 75 4.74 8.73 13.54
C VAL A 75 5.24 7.54 12.73
N GLY A 76 6.19 6.77 13.25
CA GLY A 76 6.71 5.55 12.59
C GLY A 76 5.64 4.47 12.47
N GLY A 77 4.67 4.72 11.59
CA GLY A 77 3.50 3.90 11.36
C GLY A 77 3.79 2.87 10.29
N HIS A 78 3.24 1.69 10.50
CA HIS A 78 3.25 0.60 9.55
C HIS A 78 2.06 0.74 8.61
N PHE A 79 2.16 0.12 7.43
CA PHE A 79 1.08 0.04 6.46
C PHE A 79 0.94 -1.40 5.98
N GLY A 80 -0.27 -1.77 5.60
CA GLY A 80 -0.58 -3.10 5.09
C GLY A 80 -2.07 -3.25 4.83
N THR A 81 -2.52 -4.48 4.61
CA THR A 81 -3.94 -4.80 4.61
C THR A 81 -4.42 -5.18 6.01
N ALA A 82 -5.69 -4.90 6.29
CA ALA A 82 -6.39 -5.39 7.47
C ALA A 82 -7.49 -6.36 7.05
N THR A 83 -7.45 -7.57 7.57
CA THR A 83 -8.51 -8.58 7.52
C THR A 83 -9.10 -8.76 8.92
N PHE A 84 -9.93 -9.79 9.10
CA PHE A 84 -10.43 -10.15 10.43
C PHE A 84 -10.36 -11.64 10.72
N TYR A 85 -10.24 -11.96 12.01
CA TYR A 85 -10.19 -13.32 12.51
C TYR A 85 -11.04 -13.50 13.78
N THR A 86 -11.30 -14.76 14.09
CA THR A 86 -11.92 -15.21 15.33
C THR A 86 -10.94 -16.08 16.09
N GLN A 87 -10.84 -15.92 17.41
CA GLN A 87 -9.96 -16.76 18.22
C GLN A 87 -10.48 -18.20 18.38
N ASN A 88 -11.78 -18.45 18.17
CA ASN A 88 -12.39 -19.79 18.28
C ASN A 88 -12.10 -20.49 19.62
N GLY A 89 -11.92 -19.73 20.71
CA GLY A 89 -11.55 -20.25 22.03
C GLY A 89 -10.10 -20.70 22.17
N VAL A 90 -9.24 -20.40 21.19
CA VAL A 90 -7.80 -20.62 21.25
C VAL A 90 -7.12 -19.36 21.76
N GLN A 91 -6.11 -19.55 22.61
CA GLN A 91 -5.32 -18.47 23.16
C GLN A 91 -4.41 -17.88 22.07
N GLY A 92 -4.35 -16.55 21.98
CA GLY A 92 -3.40 -15.88 21.10
C GLY A 92 -1.94 -16.10 21.52
N SER A 93 -1.00 -15.77 20.65
CA SER A 93 0.44 -15.92 20.90
C SER A 93 0.91 -15.16 22.15
N CYS A 94 0.16 -14.17 22.61
CA CYS A 94 0.46 -13.38 23.82
C CYS A 94 0.05 -14.02 25.14
N GLY A 95 -0.54 -15.22 25.14
CA GLY A 95 -0.84 -15.90 26.41
C GLY A 95 -2.26 -15.72 26.93
N ASN A 96 -3.11 -14.95 26.23
CA ASN A 96 -4.44 -14.57 26.72
C ASN A 96 -5.57 -15.06 25.81
N TRP A 97 -6.72 -15.34 26.42
CA TRP A 97 -7.99 -15.54 25.72
C TRP A 97 -8.73 -14.22 25.64
N HIS A 98 -9.22 -13.95 24.44
CA HIS A 98 -10.06 -12.81 24.15
C HIS A 98 -11.32 -13.28 23.42
N SER A 99 -12.38 -12.48 23.54
CA SER A 99 -13.58 -12.70 22.75
C SER A 99 -13.42 -12.04 21.38
N ASP A 100 -14.19 -12.50 20.39
CA ASP A 100 -14.25 -11.83 19.07
C ASP A 100 -14.85 -10.40 19.17
N GLN A 101 -15.36 -10.02 20.34
CA GLN A 101 -15.89 -8.69 20.66
C GLN A 101 -14.85 -7.77 21.32
N ASP A 102 -13.69 -8.29 21.71
CA ASP A 102 -12.61 -7.48 22.29
C ASP A 102 -11.89 -6.74 21.16
N PHE A 103 -11.43 -5.50 21.40
CA PHE A 103 -10.63 -4.77 20.41
C PHE A 103 -9.16 -5.21 20.47
N ILE A 104 -8.88 -6.28 19.73
CA ILE A 104 -7.55 -6.88 19.65
C ILE A 104 -7.09 -7.02 18.20
N VAL A 105 -5.78 -7.13 18.03
CA VAL A 105 -5.14 -7.25 16.73
C VAL A 105 -4.03 -8.29 16.76
N ALA A 106 -3.95 -9.06 15.68
CA ALA A 106 -2.83 -9.92 15.35
C ALA A 106 -1.89 -9.17 14.41
N ILE A 107 -0.62 -9.04 14.78
CA ILE A 107 0.38 -8.35 13.95
C ILE A 107 1.33 -9.32 13.27
N HIS A 108 1.94 -8.90 12.16
CA HIS A 108 2.87 -9.74 11.40
C HIS A 108 4.06 -10.20 12.24
N SER A 109 4.54 -11.42 11.98
CA SER A 109 5.64 -12.05 12.73
C SER A 109 6.96 -11.26 12.70
N ASP A 110 7.21 -10.46 11.66
CA ASP A 110 8.47 -9.72 11.52
C ASP A 110 8.60 -8.56 12.51
N ILE A 111 7.47 -8.04 13.00
CA ILE A 111 7.41 -6.97 14.00
C ILE A 111 6.91 -7.44 15.36
N MET A 112 6.54 -8.72 15.47
CA MET A 112 6.07 -9.30 16.70
C MET A 112 7.25 -9.67 17.60
N ASP A 113 7.20 -9.22 18.85
CA ASP A 113 8.14 -9.60 19.90
C ASP A 113 7.43 -9.62 21.28
N ALA A 114 8.13 -10.07 22.32
CA ALA A 114 7.56 -10.22 23.66
C ALA A 114 7.06 -8.90 24.27
N ASN A 115 7.62 -7.75 23.88
CA ASN A 115 7.20 -6.43 24.38
C ASN A 115 5.97 -5.89 23.64
N ARG A 116 5.58 -6.50 22.51
CA ARG A 116 4.38 -6.10 21.77
C ARG A 116 3.11 -6.61 22.41
N CYS A 117 3.15 -7.70 23.14
CA CYS A 117 1.98 -8.24 23.82
C CYS A 117 1.38 -7.23 24.81
N GLY A 118 0.09 -6.94 24.64
CA GLY A 118 -0.65 -5.96 25.43
C GLY A 118 -0.38 -4.50 25.05
N GLN A 119 0.47 -4.24 24.06
CA GLN A 119 0.70 -2.88 23.56
C GLN A 119 -0.52 -2.40 22.79
N THR A 120 -0.99 -1.19 23.10
CA THR A 120 -2.05 -0.53 22.34
C THR A 120 -1.48 0.06 21.05
N ILE A 121 -2.18 -0.13 19.94
CA ILE A 121 -1.92 0.54 18.67
C ILE A 121 -3.18 1.26 18.20
N SER A 122 -3.01 2.32 17.41
CA SER A 122 -4.12 2.95 16.68
C SER A 122 -4.15 2.41 15.26
N VAL A 123 -5.28 1.85 14.83
CA VAL A 123 -5.48 1.28 13.48
C VAL A 123 -6.43 2.18 12.71
N CYS A 124 -6.05 2.59 11.51
CA CYS A 124 -6.85 3.46 10.65
C CYS A 124 -7.14 2.80 9.29
N ASN A 125 -8.39 2.89 8.84
CA ASN A 125 -8.80 2.55 7.49
C ASN A 125 -8.54 3.72 6.54
N LYS A 126 -7.68 3.52 5.53
CA LYS A 126 -7.28 4.57 4.60
C LYS A 126 -8.40 5.03 3.67
N ALA A 127 -9.38 4.16 3.39
CA ALA A 127 -10.46 4.48 2.45
C ALA A 127 -11.48 5.47 3.03
N ASN A 128 -11.75 5.37 4.34
CA ASN A 128 -12.78 6.19 5.01
C ASN A 128 -12.24 7.08 6.13
N GLY A 129 -10.97 6.94 6.52
CA GLY A 129 -10.31 7.74 7.55
C GLY A 129 -10.72 7.42 8.99
N LYS A 130 -11.50 6.36 9.23
CA LYS A 130 -11.84 5.92 10.58
C LYS A 130 -10.62 5.29 11.25
N CYS A 131 -10.44 5.57 12.54
CA CYS A 131 -9.41 4.95 13.36
C CYS A 131 -10.01 4.39 14.66
N HIS A 132 -9.41 3.33 15.18
CA HIS A 132 -9.76 2.76 16.46
C HIS A 132 -8.52 2.17 17.14
N ASP A 133 -8.44 2.31 18.46
CA ASP A 133 -7.35 1.75 19.25
C ASP A 133 -7.64 0.29 19.62
N ALA A 134 -6.61 -0.55 19.62
CA ALA A 134 -6.68 -1.98 19.91
C ALA A 134 -5.41 -2.49 20.57
N GLN A 135 -5.50 -3.61 21.29
CA GLN A 135 -4.32 -4.25 21.89
C GLN A 135 -3.76 -5.35 21.00
N VAL A 136 -2.44 -5.38 20.84
CA VAL A 136 -1.74 -6.51 20.22
C VAL A 136 -1.82 -7.72 21.15
N GLN A 137 -2.47 -8.79 20.68
CA GLN A 137 -2.69 -10.00 21.47
C GLN A 137 -2.34 -11.29 20.72
N ASP A 138 -1.98 -11.20 19.44
CA ASP A 138 -1.66 -12.37 18.65
C ASP A 138 -0.62 -12.09 17.55
N THR A 139 -0.08 -13.16 16.98
CA THR A 139 0.81 -13.14 15.83
C THR A 139 0.05 -13.63 14.62
N CYS A 140 0.16 -12.91 13.50
CA CYS A 140 -0.32 -13.35 12.20
C CYS A 140 0.86 -13.64 11.25
N PRO A 141 1.33 -14.89 11.13
CA PRO A 141 2.47 -15.24 10.28
C PRO A 141 2.22 -15.02 8.78
N THR A 142 0.95 -14.92 8.36
CA THR A 142 0.55 -14.84 6.96
C THR A 142 -0.01 -13.49 6.55
N CYS A 143 -0.08 -12.48 7.42
CA CYS A 143 -0.76 -11.22 7.09
C CYS A 143 -0.02 -10.33 6.06
N ASN A 144 0.99 -10.82 5.34
CA ASN A 144 1.63 -10.10 4.24
C ASN A 144 1.20 -10.58 2.84
N ARG A 145 0.39 -11.64 2.74
CA ARG A 145 0.10 -12.31 1.45
C ARG A 145 -0.61 -11.40 0.45
N ASP A 146 -1.49 -10.53 0.94
CA ASP A 146 -2.33 -9.65 0.13
C ASP A 146 -1.96 -8.16 0.27
N SER A 147 -0.82 -7.86 0.91
CA SER A 147 -0.44 -6.49 1.23
C SER A 147 0.18 -5.75 0.02
N PRO A 148 -0.14 -4.45 -0.18
CA PRO A 148 0.28 -3.71 -1.38
C PRO A 148 1.74 -3.29 -1.30
N GLY A 149 2.62 -4.08 -1.91
CA GLY A 149 4.01 -3.70 -2.16
C GLY A 149 5.03 -4.20 -1.12
N PRO A 150 6.32 -4.01 -1.40
CA PRO A 150 7.40 -4.41 -0.50
C PRO A 150 7.32 -3.63 0.82
N GLY A 151 7.62 -4.29 1.94
CA GLY A 151 7.63 -3.68 3.27
C GLY A 151 6.25 -3.53 3.93
N ALA A 152 5.18 -3.93 3.24
CA ALA A 152 3.83 -3.91 3.80
C ALA A 152 3.63 -5.05 4.82
N LEU A 153 3.16 -4.70 6.01
CA LEU A 153 2.93 -5.59 7.13
C LEU A 153 1.44 -5.55 7.45
N GLY A 154 0.68 -6.51 6.92
CA GLY A 154 -0.75 -6.55 7.22
C GLY A 154 -1.02 -7.06 8.63
N ILE A 155 -2.28 -6.90 9.03
CA ILE A 155 -2.78 -7.19 10.37
C ILE A 155 -4.12 -7.92 10.28
N ASP A 156 -4.43 -8.73 11.28
CA ASP A 156 -5.73 -9.40 11.40
C ASP A 156 -6.45 -8.84 12.62
N LEU A 157 -7.63 -8.26 12.40
CA LEU A 157 -8.41 -7.60 13.46
C LEU A 157 -9.39 -8.60 14.09
N SER A 158 -9.75 -8.42 15.36
CA SER A 158 -10.97 -9.07 15.84
C SER A 158 -12.20 -8.58 15.07
N VAL A 159 -13.25 -9.38 15.04
CA VAL A 159 -14.51 -9.05 14.34
C VAL A 159 -15.05 -7.68 14.76
N ALA A 160 -15.15 -7.41 16.06
CA ALA A 160 -15.67 -6.13 16.53
C ALA A 160 -14.76 -4.94 16.17
N LEU A 161 -13.44 -5.12 16.14
CA LEU A 161 -12.52 -4.07 15.71
C LEU A 161 -12.68 -3.79 14.21
N PHE A 162 -12.81 -4.84 13.39
CA PHE A 162 -13.05 -4.70 11.96
C PHE A 162 -14.36 -3.96 11.69
N ASP A 163 -15.45 -4.35 12.35
CA ASP A 163 -16.77 -3.71 12.24
C ASP A 163 -16.79 -2.23 12.62
N SER A 164 -15.87 -1.81 13.52
CA SER A 164 -15.72 -0.40 13.88
C SER A 164 -15.12 0.43 12.73
N LEU A 165 -14.37 -0.20 11.83
CA LEU A 165 -13.57 0.44 10.78
C LEU A 165 -14.12 0.22 9.37
N ALA A 166 -14.77 -0.91 9.10
CA ALA A 166 -15.27 -1.34 7.79
C ALA A 166 -16.48 -2.27 7.96
N SER A 167 -17.11 -2.69 6.86
CA SER A 167 -18.12 -3.74 6.91
C SER A 167 -17.49 -5.09 6.59
N GLU A 168 -17.81 -6.17 7.31
CA GLU A 168 -17.29 -7.52 6.99
C GLU A 168 -17.45 -7.92 5.51
N SER A 169 -18.44 -7.38 4.79
CA SER A 169 -18.60 -7.62 3.35
C SER A 169 -17.46 -7.08 2.49
N ASP A 170 -16.71 -6.10 2.99
CA ASP A 170 -15.50 -5.58 2.36
C ASP A 170 -14.37 -6.63 2.42
N GLY A 171 -14.36 -7.48 3.46
CA GLY A 171 -13.41 -8.58 3.68
C GLY A 171 -11.99 -8.14 4.05
N VAL A 172 -11.50 -7.08 3.42
CA VAL A 172 -10.16 -6.54 3.56
C VAL A 172 -10.16 -5.04 3.26
N PHE A 173 -9.31 -4.27 3.92
CA PHE A 173 -9.07 -2.86 3.57
C PHE A 173 -7.60 -2.46 3.77
N ASP A 174 -7.18 -1.39 3.09
CA ASP A 174 -5.84 -0.82 3.30
C ASP A 174 -5.80 -0.06 4.64
N ALA A 175 -4.86 -0.45 5.50
CA ALA A 175 -4.72 0.07 6.85
C ALA A 175 -3.36 0.75 7.07
N THR A 176 -3.36 1.70 8.01
CA THR A 176 -2.15 2.19 8.68
C THR A 176 -2.28 1.95 10.18
N TYR A 177 -1.17 1.65 10.86
CA TYR A 177 -1.17 1.52 12.31
C TYR A 177 0.10 2.03 12.96
N SER A 178 -0.03 2.57 14.17
CA SER A 178 1.11 3.07 14.97
C SER A 178 0.94 2.76 16.45
N TYR A 179 2.08 2.59 17.13
CA TYR A 179 2.20 2.40 18.57
C TYR A 179 2.01 3.69 19.38
#